data_AF-A0A949T200-F1
#
_entry.id   AF-A0A949T200-F1
#
_cell.length_a   1.000
_cell.length_b   1.000
_cell.length_c   1.000
_cell.angle_alpha   90.00
_cell.angle_beta   90.00
_cell.angle_gamma   90.00
#
_symmetry.space_group_name_H-M   'P 1'
#
loop_
_entity.id
_entity.type
_entity.pdbx_description
1 polymer ?
#
loop_
_entity_poly.entity_id
_entity_poly.type
_entity_poly.pdbx_seq_one_letter_code
_entity_poly.pdbx_strand_id
1 'polypeptide(L)'
;MGEDARELFEFPRSTPFAQAVWDAIERQSSLERAVEILTSAERTHGVCIRKAEPDSNDMDEGAEEMFLRKSFFPFLSQTHLVIAGGDFCNWWEVAAVDGRTLYGTWRGWGWVLADWANECWVPAPIFKHMEHKTPPTHTQSASRKWEYIDFYMNGDGGTCFKNYDKWANAVNAVLALKTGTNEFLLDEYGKK
;
A
#
# COMPACT_ATOMS: atom_id res chain seq x y z
N MET A 1 2.70 26.53 -18.82
CA MET A 1 3.05 25.19 -18.30
C MET A 1 1.84 24.32 -18.56
N GLY A 2 1.92 23.43 -19.56
CA GLY A 2 0.87 22.43 -19.72
C GLY A 2 1.03 21.41 -18.59
N GLU A 3 -0.01 21.20 -17.80
CA GLU A 3 -0.08 20.00 -16.96
C GLU A 3 0.04 18.81 -17.90
N ASP A 4 1.19 18.17 -17.88
CA ASP A 4 1.38 16.92 -18.57
C ASP A 4 0.43 15.93 -17.90
N ALA A 5 -0.69 15.64 -18.56
CA ALA A 5 -1.74 14.77 -18.05
C ALA A 5 -1.17 13.35 -17.96
N ARG A 6 -0.47 13.08 -16.86
CA ARG A 6 -0.03 11.73 -16.50
C ARG A 6 -1.29 10.91 -16.33
N GLU A 7 -1.47 9.88 -17.16
CA GLU A 7 -2.44 8.84 -16.89
C GLU A 7 -1.98 8.08 -15.65
N LEU A 8 -2.48 8.52 -14.50
CA LEU A 8 -2.23 7.87 -13.22
C LEU A 8 -3.15 6.68 -13.07
N PHE A 9 -2.64 5.62 -12.44
CA PHE A 9 -3.38 4.40 -12.18
C PHE A 9 -4.43 4.64 -11.09
N GLU A 10 -5.68 4.23 -11.32
CA GLU A 10 -6.72 4.36 -10.29
C GLU A 10 -6.64 3.22 -9.27
N PHE A 11 -6.75 3.53 -7.98
CA PHE A 11 -6.83 2.49 -6.97
C PHE A 11 -8.06 1.60 -7.21
N PRO A 12 -7.89 0.28 -7.09
CA PRO A 12 -8.97 -0.67 -7.34
C PRO A 12 -10.04 -0.50 -6.26
N ARG A 13 -11.29 -0.39 -6.67
CA ARG A 13 -12.47 -0.35 -5.78
C ARG A 13 -13.15 -1.72 -5.63
N SER A 14 -12.57 -2.76 -6.23
CA SER A 14 -13.20 -4.07 -6.35
C SER A 14 -13.18 -4.90 -5.06
N THR A 15 -12.32 -4.58 -4.10
CA THR A 15 -12.27 -5.28 -2.81
C THR A 15 -13.14 -4.58 -1.77
N PRO A 16 -13.77 -5.32 -0.83
CA PRO A 16 -14.58 -4.72 0.22
C PRO A 16 -13.82 -3.69 1.08
N PHE A 17 -12.53 -3.93 1.34
CA PHE A 17 -11.70 -2.99 2.09
C PHE A 17 -11.48 -1.70 1.32
N ALA A 18 -11.01 -1.78 0.07
CA ALA A 18 -10.75 -0.61 -0.73
C ALA A 18 -12.01 0.21 -1.01
N GLN A 19 -13.15 -0.46 -1.23
CA GLN A 19 -14.43 0.22 -1.36
C GLN A 19 -14.79 0.98 -0.08
N ALA A 20 -14.65 0.35 1.10
CA ALA A 20 -14.95 1.02 2.38
C ALA A 20 -14.06 2.25 2.64
N VAL A 21 -12.78 2.19 2.26
CA VAL A 21 -11.86 3.33 2.33
C VAL A 21 -12.31 4.45 1.40
N TRP A 22 -12.67 4.15 0.14
CA TRP A 22 -13.19 5.15 -0.80
C TRP A 22 -14.51 5.74 -0.36
N ASP A 23 -15.43 4.93 0.15
CA ASP A 23 -16.71 5.40 0.72
C ASP A 23 -16.46 6.39 1.86
N ALA A 24 -15.44 6.16 2.70
CA ALA A 24 -15.08 7.09 3.78
C ALA A 24 -14.46 8.40 3.24
N ILE A 25 -13.55 8.32 2.26
CA ILE A 25 -12.99 9.50 1.56
C ILE A 25 -14.11 10.33 0.93
N GLU A 26 -15.13 9.68 0.36
CA GLU A 26 -16.29 10.31 -0.28
C GLU A 26 -17.41 10.69 0.72
N ARG A 27 -17.19 10.48 2.03
CA ARG A 27 -18.15 10.77 3.12
C ARG A 27 -19.48 10.01 3.01
N GLN A 28 -19.46 8.85 2.37
CA GLN A 28 -20.59 7.93 2.22
C GLN A 28 -20.63 6.88 3.34
N SER A 29 -19.51 6.63 4.00
CA SER A 29 -19.43 5.75 5.17
C SER A 29 -18.39 6.25 6.18
N SER A 30 -18.27 5.54 7.29
CA SER A 30 -17.29 5.82 8.34
C SER A 30 -16.12 4.84 8.29
N LEU A 31 -14.97 5.24 8.84
CA LEU A 31 -13.74 4.43 8.78
C LEU A 31 -13.83 3.12 9.59
N GLU A 32 -14.75 3.02 10.55
CA GLU A 32 -14.96 1.84 11.39
C GLU A 32 -15.29 0.60 10.56
N ARG A 33 -16.05 0.77 9.46
CA ARG A 33 -16.32 -0.34 8.54
C ARG A 33 -15.04 -0.86 7.89
N ALA A 34 -14.13 0.03 7.47
CA ALA A 34 -12.85 -0.36 6.91
C ALA A 34 -11.97 -1.06 7.97
N VAL A 35 -12.01 -0.62 9.23
CA VAL A 35 -11.33 -1.27 10.37
C VAL A 35 -11.82 -2.70 10.56
N GLU A 36 -13.14 -2.92 10.57
CA GLU A 36 -13.74 -4.25 10.73
C GLU A 36 -13.31 -5.22 9.62
N ILE A 37 -13.35 -4.76 8.36
CA ILE A 37 -12.97 -5.56 7.19
C ILE A 37 -11.48 -5.90 7.25
N LEU A 38 -10.62 -4.92 7.55
CA LEU A 38 -9.18 -5.13 7.66
C LEU A 38 -8.85 -6.15 8.77
N THR A 39 -9.45 -5.97 9.95
CA THR A 39 -9.27 -6.87 11.11
C THR A 39 -9.75 -8.29 10.82
N SER A 40 -10.80 -8.44 10.00
CA SER A 40 -11.27 -9.75 9.53
C SER A 40 -10.27 -10.41 8.57
N ALA A 41 -9.73 -9.65 7.61
CA ALA A 41 -8.72 -10.14 6.67
C ALA A 41 -7.43 -10.56 7.39
N GLU A 42 -6.97 -9.75 8.34
CA GLU A 42 -5.82 -10.05 9.21
C GLU A 42 -5.97 -11.41 9.91
N ARG A 43 -7.11 -11.63 10.58
CA ARG A 43 -7.41 -12.91 11.24
C ARG A 43 -7.48 -14.09 10.27
N THR A 44 -8.07 -13.87 9.09
CA THR A 44 -8.22 -14.91 8.07
C THR A 44 -6.87 -15.42 7.56
N HIS A 45 -5.91 -14.51 7.39
CA HIS A 45 -4.62 -14.80 6.76
C HIS A 45 -3.46 -14.96 7.74
N GLY A 46 -3.69 -14.79 9.03
CA GLY A 46 -2.64 -14.85 10.05
C GLY A 46 -1.64 -13.70 9.95
N VAL A 47 -2.14 -12.52 9.59
CA VAL A 47 -1.38 -11.27 9.43
C VAL A 47 -1.85 -10.27 10.47
N CYS A 48 -0.97 -9.42 10.97
CA CYS A 48 -1.29 -8.35 11.91
C CYS A 48 -0.50 -7.10 11.56
N ILE A 49 -1.19 -5.99 11.27
CA ILE A 49 -0.55 -4.67 11.13
C ILE A 49 -0.57 -3.99 12.50
N ARG A 50 0.58 -3.49 12.95
CA ARG A 50 0.71 -2.79 14.24
C ARG A 50 1.61 -1.58 14.11
N LYS A 51 1.66 -0.77 15.15
CA LYS A 51 2.58 0.38 15.22
C LYS A 51 4.02 -0.15 15.17
N ALA A 52 4.85 0.45 14.32
CA ALA A 52 6.27 0.12 14.23
C ALA A 52 6.99 0.51 15.53
N GLU A 53 7.88 -0.35 16.01
CA GLU A 53 8.72 -0.02 17.17
C GLU A 53 9.94 0.82 16.72
N PRO A 54 10.39 1.82 17.51
CA PRO A 54 11.47 2.74 17.13
C PRO A 54 12.79 2.05 16.75
N ASP A 55 13.05 0.89 17.35
CA ASP A 55 14.28 0.11 17.18
C ASP A 55 14.10 -1.10 16.24
N SER A 56 12.95 -1.22 15.56
CA SER A 56 12.67 -2.31 14.61
C SER A 56 13.47 -2.25 13.29
N ASN A 57 14.32 -1.22 13.12
CA ASN A 57 15.18 -1.06 11.95
C ASN A 57 16.28 -2.13 11.83
N ASP A 58 16.49 -2.95 12.86
CA ASP A 58 17.43 -4.08 12.87
C ASP A 58 16.84 -5.40 12.32
N MET A 59 15.66 -5.36 11.69
CA MET A 59 14.94 -6.56 11.24
C MET A 59 15.54 -7.20 9.97
N ASP A 60 16.12 -8.39 10.22
CA ASP A 60 16.42 -9.59 9.43
C ASP A 60 16.01 -9.72 7.94
N GLU A 61 16.77 -10.58 7.25
CA GLU A 61 16.75 -10.95 5.83
C GLU A 61 15.39 -11.47 5.30
N GLY A 62 14.40 -10.58 5.22
CA GLY A 62 13.13 -10.82 4.54
C GLY A 62 12.18 -11.80 5.23
N ALA A 63 10.88 -11.62 4.97
CA ALA A 63 9.91 -12.63 5.34
C ALA A 63 10.22 -13.94 4.59
N GLU A 64 10.05 -15.07 5.25
CA GLU A 64 10.09 -16.36 4.57
C GLU A 64 9.13 -16.35 3.38
N GLU A 65 9.64 -16.68 2.19
CA GLU A 65 8.87 -16.69 0.94
C GLU A 65 7.56 -17.48 1.09
N MET A 66 7.58 -18.55 1.89
CA MET A 66 6.39 -19.35 2.16
C MET A 66 5.30 -18.56 2.89
N PHE A 67 5.66 -17.72 3.88
CA PHE A 67 4.70 -16.87 4.57
C PHE A 67 4.12 -15.82 3.61
N LEU A 68 4.97 -15.19 2.79
CA LEU A 68 4.51 -14.21 1.81
C LEU A 68 3.46 -14.80 0.88
N ARG A 69 3.77 -15.94 0.24
CA ARG A 69 2.88 -16.55 -0.74
C ARG A 69 1.61 -17.16 -0.13
N LYS A 70 1.69 -17.74 1.08
CA LYS A 70 0.55 -18.44 1.70
C LYS A 70 -0.37 -17.55 2.52
N SER A 71 0.15 -16.48 3.10
CA SER A 71 -0.58 -15.62 4.03
C SER A 71 -0.65 -14.20 3.53
N PHE A 72 0.49 -13.58 3.25
CA PHE A 72 0.51 -12.13 3.00
C PHE A 72 -0.05 -11.73 1.63
N PHE A 73 0.27 -12.46 0.56
CA PHE A 73 -0.24 -12.17 -0.78
C PHE A 73 -1.76 -12.39 -0.86
N PRO A 74 -2.34 -13.47 -0.32
CA PRO A 74 -3.80 -13.58 -0.17
C PRO A 74 -4.43 -12.43 0.62
N PHE A 75 -3.78 -11.97 1.70
CA PHE A 75 -4.21 -10.80 2.45
C PHE A 75 -4.21 -9.52 1.57
N LEU A 76 -3.14 -9.28 0.82
CA LEU A 76 -3.05 -8.15 -0.11
C LEU A 76 -4.08 -8.24 -1.25
N SER A 77 -4.34 -9.42 -1.80
CA SER A 77 -5.37 -9.61 -2.82
C SER A 77 -6.79 -9.40 -2.28
N GLN A 78 -7.04 -9.71 -1.01
CA GLN A 78 -8.34 -9.47 -0.38
C GLN A 78 -8.56 -7.99 -0.01
N THR A 79 -7.50 -7.28 0.36
CA THR A 79 -7.60 -5.91 0.88
C THR A 79 -7.30 -4.86 -0.19
N HIS A 80 -6.34 -5.12 -1.08
CA HIS A 80 -5.63 -4.11 -1.86
C HIS A 80 -5.01 -3.01 -0.99
N LEU A 81 -4.42 -3.39 0.15
CA LEU A 81 -3.64 -2.47 0.98
C LEU A 81 -2.33 -2.09 0.26
N VAL A 82 -2.41 -1.09 -0.61
CA VAL A 82 -1.28 -0.56 -1.38
C VAL A 82 -0.97 0.84 -0.87
N ILE A 83 0.18 1.00 -0.23
CA ILE A 83 0.70 2.24 0.33
C ILE A 83 2.22 2.23 0.17
N ALA A 84 2.82 3.36 -0.16
CA ALA A 84 4.26 3.44 -0.37
C ALA A 84 5.03 3.18 0.94
N GLY A 85 6.23 2.61 0.82
CA GLY A 85 7.08 2.26 1.96
C GLY A 85 7.38 3.46 2.86
N GLY A 86 7.64 4.62 2.26
CA GLY A 86 7.83 5.88 3.01
C GLY A 86 6.62 6.32 3.84
N ASP A 87 5.39 5.99 3.43
CA ASP A 87 4.19 6.35 4.19
C ASP A 87 3.79 5.26 5.20
N PHE A 88 4.13 4.00 4.90
CA PHE A 88 3.79 2.85 5.73
C PHE A 88 4.81 2.60 6.84
N CYS A 89 6.07 2.34 6.47
CA CYS A 89 7.11 1.85 7.39
C CYS A 89 7.56 2.88 8.42
N ASN A 90 7.21 4.16 8.26
CA ASN A 90 7.48 5.17 9.28
C ASN A 90 6.62 4.98 10.54
N TRP A 91 5.50 4.26 10.43
CA TRP A 91 4.48 4.21 11.47
C TRP A 91 3.96 2.80 11.73
N TRP A 92 4.02 1.94 10.72
CA TRP A 92 3.40 0.64 10.72
C TRP A 92 4.39 -0.45 10.33
N GLU A 93 4.19 -1.60 10.91
CA GLU A 93 4.86 -2.84 10.51
C GLU A 93 3.82 -3.95 10.37
N VAL A 94 4.18 -4.97 9.58
CA VAL A 94 3.38 -6.19 9.49
C VAL A 94 4.06 -7.25 10.35
N ALA A 95 3.28 -7.99 11.13
CA ALA A 95 3.73 -9.16 11.85
C ALA A 95 2.88 -10.38 11.45
N ALA A 96 3.52 -11.55 11.42
CA ALA A 96 2.84 -12.83 11.41
C ALA A 96 2.22 -13.10 12.79
N VAL A 97 1.18 -13.94 12.84
CA VAL A 97 0.53 -14.34 14.11
C VAL A 97 1.47 -15.08 15.08
N ASP A 98 2.58 -15.62 14.60
CA ASP A 98 3.62 -16.24 15.44
C ASP A 98 4.61 -15.23 16.04
N GLY A 99 4.39 -13.93 15.81
CA GLY A 99 5.17 -12.83 16.38
C GLY A 99 6.35 -12.38 15.52
N ARG A 100 6.62 -13.03 14.38
CA ARG A 100 7.66 -12.57 13.45
C ARG A 100 7.24 -11.29 12.74
N THR A 101 8.03 -10.23 12.84
CA THR A 101 7.83 -9.00 12.06
C THR A 101 8.32 -9.19 10.62
N LEU A 102 7.65 -8.56 9.67
CA LEU A 102 8.01 -8.53 8.26
C LEU A 102 8.50 -7.12 7.91
N TYR A 103 9.64 -7.07 7.23
CA TYR A 103 10.19 -5.91 6.51
C TYR A 103 9.99 -4.54 7.19
N GLY A 104 11.02 -4.08 7.90
CA GLY A 104 11.04 -2.72 8.48
C GLY A 104 11.49 -1.61 7.51
N THR A 105 12.04 -1.96 6.34
CA THR A 105 12.60 -0.95 5.41
C THR A 105 11.64 -0.56 4.30
N TRP A 106 11.68 0.71 3.90
CA TRP A 106 10.88 1.25 2.79
C TRP A 106 11.10 0.46 1.49
N ARG A 107 12.35 0.03 1.24
CA ARG A 107 12.73 -0.74 0.05
C ARG A 107 12.19 -2.16 0.11
N GLY A 108 12.31 -2.83 1.26
CA GLY A 108 11.79 -4.18 1.45
C GLY A 108 10.28 -4.23 1.24
N TRP A 109 9.55 -3.28 1.82
CA TRP A 109 8.12 -3.14 1.59
C TRP A 109 7.76 -2.95 0.12
N GLY A 110 8.47 -2.06 -0.59
CA GLY A 110 8.25 -1.84 -2.02
C GLY A 110 8.46 -3.09 -2.87
N TRP A 111 9.46 -3.92 -2.54
CA TRP A 111 9.71 -5.19 -3.23
C TRP A 111 8.55 -6.17 -3.04
N VAL A 112 8.05 -6.32 -1.81
CA VAL A 112 6.94 -7.22 -1.50
C VAL A 112 5.67 -6.84 -2.27
N LEU A 113 5.35 -5.54 -2.34
CA LEU A 113 4.20 -5.06 -3.11
C LEU A 113 4.40 -5.27 -4.61
N ALA A 114 5.61 -5.06 -5.14
CA ALA A 114 5.90 -5.30 -6.55
C ALA A 114 5.78 -6.78 -6.91
N ASP A 115 6.32 -7.68 -6.09
CA ASP A 115 6.23 -9.13 -6.31
C ASP A 115 4.76 -9.58 -6.25
N TRP A 116 4.01 -9.17 -5.24
CA TRP A 116 2.57 -9.46 -5.16
C TRP A 116 1.81 -8.94 -6.38
N ALA A 117 2.04 -7.68 -6.78
CA ALA A 117 1.32 -7.07 -7.89
C ALA A 117 1.60 -7.78 -9.23
N ASN A 118 2.85 -8.20 -9.45
CA ASN A 118 3.25 -8.95 -10.63
C ASN A 118 2.65 -10.37 -10.69
N GLU A 119 2.32 -10.97 -9.54
CA GLU A 119 1.75 -12.32 -9.48
C GLU A 119 0.22 -12.34 -9.47
N CYS A 120 -0.38 -11.41 -8.73
CA CYS A 120 -1.78 -11.51 -8.31
C CYS A 120 -2.64 -10.32 -8.74
N TRP A 121 -2.07 -9.32 -9.41
CA TRP A 121 -2.79 -8.10 -9.78
C TRP A 121 -2.72 -7.81 -11.28
N VAL A 122 -2.92 -6.55 -11.66
CA VAL A 122 -2.88 -6.12 -13.06
C VAL A 122 -1.45 -5.70 -13.45
N PRO A 123 -1.06 -5.86 -14.73
CA PRO A 123 0.23 -5.38 -15.21
C PRO A 123 0.43 -3.87 -14.95
N ALA A 124 1.67 -3.47 -14.67
CA ALA A 124 1.98 -2.06 -14.47
C ALA A 124 1.78 -1.29 -15.79
N PRO A 125 1.08 -0.14 -15.77
CA PRO A 125 0.98 0.68 -16.95
C PRO A 125 2.33 1.32 -17.27
N ILE A 126 2.55 1.67 -18.53
CA ILE A 126 3.76 2.35 -18.96
C ILE A 126 3.62 3.84 -18.65
N PHE A 127 4.36 4.33 -17.66
CA PHE A 127 4.42 5.75 -17.36
C PHE A 127 5.46 6.43 -18.26
N LYS A 128 5.06 7.49 -18.98
CA LYS A 128 5.90 8.24 -19.92
C LYS A 128 7.18 8.85 -19.31
N HIS A 129 7.29 8.92 -17.98
CA HIS A 129 8.38 9.65 -17.29
C HIS A 129 9.50 8.77 -16.73
N MET A 130 9.44 7.44 -16.91
CA MET A 130 10.60 6.56 -16.65
C MET A 130 11.53 6.39 -17.87
N GLU A 131 11.49 7.34 -18.81
CA GLU A 131 12.43 7.40 -19.93
C GLU A 131 13.82 7.87 -19.46
N HIS A 132 14.56 7.00 -18.79
CA HIS A 132 16.01 7.14 -18.78
C HIS A 132 16.57 6.78 -20.18
N LYS A 133 16.80 7.83 -20.98
CA LYS A 133 17.79 7.95 -22.07
C LYS A 133 17.68 7.10 -23.33
N THR A 134 16.66 6.26 -23.52
CA THR A 134 16.52 5.55 -24.80
C THR A 134 15.07 5.62 -25.28
N PRO A 135 14.79 6.23 -26.45
CA PRO A 135 13.44 6.27 -26.98
C PRO A 135 12.96 4.84 -27.24
N PRO A 136 11.73 4.49 -26.82
CA PRO A 136 11.19 3.16 -27.06
C PRO A 136 11.09 2.91 -28.56
N THR A 137 11.73 1.84 -29.03
CA THR A 137 11.49 1.35 -30.38
C THR A 137 10.02 0.91 -30.47
N HIS A 138 9.35 1.33 -31.54
CA HIS A 138 7.90 1.39 -31.77
C HIS A 138 7.07 0.09 -31.66
N THR A 139 7.49 -0.93 -30.89
CA THR A 139 6.79 -2.22 -30.78
C THR A 139 6.72 -2.78 -29.35
N GLN A 140 7.03 -2.00 -28.31
CA GLN A 140 7.08 -2.52 -26.94
C GLN A 140 5.70 -2.48 -26.26
N SER A 141 5.18 -3.69 -25.99
CA SER A 141 4.21 -4.12 -24.97
C SER A 141 3.38 -3.03 -24.28
N ALA A 142 2.05 -3.16 -24.25
CA ALA A 142 1.14 -2.25 -23.53
C ALA A 142 1.30 -2.23 -21.99
N SER A 143 2.26 -2.97 -21.43
CA SER A 143 2.49 -3.09 -19.98
C SER A 143 3.93 -3.47 -19.64
N ARG A 144 4.40 -3.08 -18.45
CA ARG A 144 5.67 -3.54 -17.85
C ARG A 144 5.41 -4.29 -16.53
N LYS A 145 6.45 -4.87 -15.95
CA LYS A 145 6.41 -5.38 -14.57
C LYS A 145 6.44 -4.22 -13.59
N TRP A 146 5.73 -4.38 -12.48
CA TRP A 146 5.89 -3.54 -11.29
C TRP A 146 7.30 -3.69 -10.74
N GLU A 147 7.87 -2.59 -10.27
CA GLU A 147 9.19 -2.55 -9.64
C GLU A 147 9.04 -1.94 -8.24
N TYR A 148 9.97 -2.26 -7.33
CA TYR A 148 9.88 -1.75 -5.95
C TYR A 148 9.78 -0.23 -5.87
N ILE A 149 10.37 0.48 -6.84
CA ILE A 149 10.39 1.96 -6.90
C ILE A 149 8.98 2.54 -7.08
N ASP A 150 8.05 1.78 -7.68
CA ASP A 150 6.64 2.15 -7.83
C ASP A 150 5.90 2.25 -6.49
N PHE A 151 6.45 1.60 -5.46
CA PHE A 151 5.90 1.50 -4.11
C PHE A 151 6.87 2.01 -3.03
N TYR A 152 7.99 2.63 -3.41
CA TYR A 152 9.07 2.95 -2.46
C TYR A 152 8.84 4.26 -1.70
N MET A 153 8.61 5.38 -2.41
CA MET A 153 8.44 6.71 -1.81
C MET A 153 7.42 7.54 -2.58
N ASN A 154 6.64 8.34 -1.83
CA ASN A 154 5.91 9.48 -2.37
C ASN A 154 6.84 10.72 -2.37
N GLY A 155 7.87 10.71 -3.24
CA GLY A 155 8.77 11.85 -3.44
C GLY A 155 8.30 12.76 -4.59
N ASP A 156 9.07 13.81 -4.92
CA ASP A 156 8.79 14.86 -5.94
C ASP A 156 8.34 14.38 -7.36
N GLY A 157 8.37 13.06 -7.61
CA GLY A 157 7.81 12.42 -8.79
C GLY A 157 6.33 12.05 -8.70
N GLY A 158 5.72 12.08 -7.51
CA GLY A 158 4.39 11.56 -7.21
C GLY A 158 4.34 10.03 -7.30
N THR A 159 3.44 9.38 -6.56
CA THR A 159 3.16 7.97 -6.86
C THR A 159 2.50 7.86 -8.23
N CYS A 160 2.57 6.65 -8.78
CA CYS A 160 1.94 6.37 -10.05
C CYS A 160 0.40 6.19 -9.95
N PHE A 161 -0.16 6.47 -8.76
CA PHE A 161 -1.56 6.28 -8.42
C PHE A 161 -2.31 7.61 -8.32
N LYS A 162 -3.49 7.66 -8.90
CA LYS A 162 -4.40 8.81 -8.84
C LYS A 162 -4.97 8.94 -7.43
N ASN A 163 -5.03 10.17 -6.92
CA ASN A 163 -5.55 10.49 -5.59
C ASN A 163 -4.82 9.76 -4.44
N TYR A 164 -3.53 9.46 -4.62
CA TYR A 164 -2.75 8.72 -3.65
C TYR A 164 -2.77 9.31 -2.25
N ASP A 165 -2.57 10.61 -2.09
CA ASP A 165 -2.50 11.22 -0.76
C ASP A 165 -3.80 11.02 0.02
N LYS A 166 -4.96 11.12 -0.64
CA LYS A 166 -6.27 10.87 0.00
C LYS A 166 -6.40 9.42 0.44
N TRP A 167 -5.98 8.49 -0.41
CA TRP A 167 -5.97 7.07 -0.12
C TRP A 167 -5.03 6.74 1.06
N ALA A 168 -3.78 7.19 1.00
CA ALA A 168 -2.78 6.96 2.03
C ALA A 168 -3.21 7.55 3.38
N ASN A 169 -3.74 8.78 3.40
CA ASN A 169 -4.28 9.41 4.61
C ASN A 169 -5.43 8.61 5.21
N ALA A 170 -6.38 8.16 4.38
CA ALA A 170 -7.52 7.37 4.85
C ALA A 170 -7.06 6.00 5.40
N VAL A 171 -6.16 5.32 4.71
CA VAL A 171 -5.57 4.05 5.18
C VAL A 171 -4.84 4.25 6.52
N ASN A 172 -4.01 5.28 6.65
CA ASN A 172 -3.34 5.60 7.90
C ASN A 172 -4.33 5.90 9.04
N ALA A 173 -5.44 6.59 8.75
CA ALA A 173 -6.50 6.81 9.73
C ALA A 173 -7.20 5.50 10.14
N VAL A 174 -7.45 4.57 9.20
CA VAL A 174 -7.95 3.22 9.51
C VAL A 174 -6.99 2.48 10.45
N LEU A 175 -5.69 2.48 10.14
CA LEU A 175 -4.67 1.80 10.95
C LEU A 175 -4.55 2.42 12.35
N ALA A 176 -4.64 3.74 12.43
CA ALA A 176 -4.65 4.49 13.68
C ALA A 176 -5.86 4.14 14.55
N LEU A 177 -7.07 4.13 13.98
CA LEU A 177 -8.29 3.71 14.68
C LEU A 177 -8.20 2.27 15.16
N LYS A 178 -7.74 1.36 14.29
CA LYS A 178 -7.58 -0.06 14.62
C LYS A 178 -6.64 -0.30 15.79
N THR A 179 -5.54 0.46 15.86
CA THR A 179 -4.50 0.31 16.89
C THR A 179 -4.75 1.19 18.13
N GLY A 180 -5.78 2.03 18.13
CA GLY A 180 -6.03 3.00 19.20
C GLY A 180 -5.00 4.13 19.28
N THR A 181 -4.29 4.40 18.18
CA THR A 181 -3.28 5.47 18.09
C THR A 181 -3.95 6.78 17.65
N ASN A 182 -3.97 7.80 18.50
CA ASN A 182 -4.65 9.08 18.20
C ASN A 182 -3.81 10.05 17.33
N GLU A 183 -2.54 9.75 17.07
CA GLU A 183 -1.58 10.67 16.41
C GLU A 183 -1.94 11.01 14.96
N PHE A 184 -2.75 10.18 14.28
CA PHE A 184 -3.12 10.37 12.85
C PHE A 184 -4.54 10.89 12.62
N LEU A 185 -5.33 11.06 13.68
CA LEU A 185 -6.72 11.52 13.54
C LEU A 185 -6.85 13.04 13.38
N LEU A 186 -5.74 13.77 13.23
CA LEU A 186 -5.72 15.17 13.64
C LEU A 186 -6.22 16.21 12.64
N ASP A 187 -6.38 15.97 11.32
CA ASP A 187 -6.80 17.09 10.44
C ASP A 187 -7.85 16.83 9.33
N GLU A 188 -8.16 15.60 8.91
CA GLU A 188 -9.13 15.40 7.79
C GLU A 188 -10.36 14.52 8.10
N TYR A 189 -10.30 13.63 9.09
CA TYR A 189 -11.34 12.62 9.32
C TYR A 189 -12.06 12.74 10.67
N GLY A 190 -11.76 13.77 11.47
CA GLY A 190 -12.66 14.21 12.56
C GLY A 190 -11.99 14.78 13.80
N LYS A 191 -12.23 16.07 14.04
CA LYS A 191 -12.81 16.52 15.31
C LYS A 191 -14.17 17.15 15.02
N LYS A 192 -15.21 16.65 15.70
CA LYS A 192 -16.42 17.44 16.00
C LYS A 192 -16.06 18.54 16.98
#